data_AF-S4NR43-F1
#
_entry.id   AF-S4NR43-F1
#
_cell.length_a   1.000
_cell.length_b   1.000
_cell.length_c   1.000
_cell.angle_alpha   90.00
_cell.angle_beta   90.00
_cell.angle_gamma   90.00
#
_symmetry.space_group_name_H-M   'P 1'
#
loop_
_entity.id
_entity.type
_entity.pdbx_description
1 polymer ?
#
loop_
_entity_poly.entity_id
_entity_poly.type
_entity_poly.pdbx_seq_one_letter_code
_entity_poly.pdbx_strand_id
1 'polypeptide(L)'
;LPYTPELPLPSEASLNYNRTVERVRGVLTAPAGLESTSLVLVTGLDLFYTRVAPSKTFDLLKDDFDYYLITIVLGALIVATYSTKYFASRKMLKLAWK
;
A
#
# COMPACT_ATOMS: atom_id res chain seq x y z
N LEU A 1 -6.36 -12.89 -22.57
CA LEU A 1 -6.66 -11.68 -23.38
C LEU A 1 -6.53 -12.05 -24.84
N PRO A 2 -7.44 -11.59 -25.72
CA PRO A 2 -7.30 -11.75 -27.16
C PRO A 2 -6.12 -10.92 -27.70
N TYR A 3 -5.62 -11.29 -28.89
CA TYR A 3 -4.51 -10.58 -29.54
C TYR A 3 -4.88 -9.12 -29.83
N THR A 4 -3.99 -8.22 -29.41
CA THR A 4 -4.09 -6.78 -29.65
C THR A 4 -2.79 -6.35 -30.36
N PRO A 5 -2.84 -6.02 -31.67
CA PRO A 5 -1.64 -5.68 -32.44
C PRO A 5 -1.07 -4.30 -32.07
N GLU A 6 -1.91 -3.42 -31.54
CA GLU A 6 -1.53 -2.08 -31.12
C GLU A 6 -1.16 -2.08 -29.63
N LEU A 7 0.06 -1.65 -29.32
CA LEU A 7 0.52 -1.38 -27.96
C LEU A 7 0.43 0.12 -27.69
N PRO A 8 -0.64 0.61 -27.03
CA PRO A 8 -0.70 2.00 -26.61
C PRO A 8 0.42 2.27 -25.61
N LEU A 9 1.01 3.47 -25.70
CA LEU A 9 2.02 3.96 -24.76
C LEU A 9 1.37 4.96 -23.80
N PRO A 10 0.80 4.49 -22.67
CA PRO A 10 0.19 5.37 -21.69
C PRO A 10 1.26 6.27 -21.06
N SER A 11 0.94 7.55 -20.90
CA SER A 11 1.82 8.52 -20.26
C SER A 11 2.13 8.18 -18.81
N GLU A 12 1.22 7.46 -18.15
CA GLU A 12 1.29 6.99 -16.76
C GLU A 12 2.35 5.89 -16.57
N ALA A 13 2.72 5.18 -17.64
CA ALA A 13 3.81 4.21 -17.59
C ALA A 13 5.20 4.87 -17.68
N SER A 14 5.28 6.17 -17.91
CA SER A 14 6.54 6.91 -17.97
C SER A 14 7.10 7.15 -16.57
N LEU A 15 8.31 6.63 -16.32
CA LEU A 15 8.96 6.71 -15.02
C LEU A 15 9.60 8.08 -14.73
N ASN A 16 9.96 8.82 -15.78
CA ASN A 16 10.74 10.04 -15.71
C ASN A 16 9.86 11.28 -15.89
N TYR A 17 8.78 11.40 -15.14
CA TYR A 17 7.77 12.47 -15.23
C TYR A 17 8.37 13.86 -15.56
N ASN A 18 8.21 14.30 -16.82
CA ASN A 18 8.73 15.55 -17.36
C ASN A 18 10.26 15.80 -17.13
N ARG A 19 11.03 14.72 -16.97
CA ARG A 19 12.50 14.71 -16.83
C ARG A 19 13.10 13.92 -17.97
N THR A 20 13.24 14.55 -19.14
CA THR A 20 13.90 13.91 -20.28
C THR A 20 15.35 13.62 -19.95
N VAL A 21 15.80 12.39 -20.26
CA VAL A 21 17.18 11.96 -20.07
C VAL A 21 17.80 11.89 -21.46
N GLU A 22 18.72 12.81 -21.74
CA GLU A 22 19.31 12.90 -23.07
C GLU A 22 20.37 11.82 -23.29
N ARG A 23 20.38 11.27 -24.51
CA ARG A 23 21.39 10.30 -24.99
C ARG A 23 21.59 9.12 -24.02
N VAL A 24 20.51 8.38 -23.74
CA VAL A 24 20.55 7.15 -22.95
C VAL A 24 21.51 6.13 -23.58
N ARG A 25 22.49 5.68 -22.80
CA ARG A 25 23.48 4.67 -23.18
C ARG A 25 23.18 3.30 -22.58
N GLY A 26 22.59 3.27 -21.38
CA GLY A 26 22.26 2.03 -20.72
C GLY A 26 21.26 2.21 -19.59
N VAL A 27 20.46 1.17 -19.36
CA VAL A 27 19.53 1.05 -18.24
C VAL A 27 20.00 -0.12 -17.39
N LEU A 28 20.30 0.17 -16.13
CA LEU A 28 20.72 -0.79 -15.13
C LEU A 28 19.56 -1.00 -14.15
N THR A 29 19.30 -2.25 -13.81
CA THR A 29 18.31 -2.62 -12.80
C THR A 29 18.97 -3.42 -11.71
N ALA A 30 18.57 -3.18 -10.46
CA ALA A 30 19.03 -3.92 -9.30
C ALA A 30 17.86 -4.28 -8.40
N PRO A 31 17.90 -5.44 -7.71
CA PRO A 31 16.91 -5.76 -6.70
C PRO A 31 17.02 -4.75 -5.55
N ALA A 32 15.87 -4.33 -5.03
CA ALA A 32 15.82 -3.60 -3.77
C ALA A 32 15.71 -4.59 -2.59
N GLY A 33 15.77 -4.08 -1.36
CA GLY A 33 15.51 -4.89 -0.16
C GLY A 33 14.05 -5.31 0.00
N LEU A 34 13.12 -4.62 -0.67
CA LEU A 34 11.70 -4.95 -0.75
C LEU A 34 11.43 -5.70 -2.06
N GLU A 35 10.74 -6.83 -1.98
CA GLU A 35 10.47 -7.74 -3.10
C GLU A 35 9.63 -7.06 -4.18
N SER A 36 8.70 -6.19 -3.79
CA SER A 36 7.82 -5.50 -4.73
C SER A 36 8.52 -4.38 -5.50
N THR A 37 9.77 -4.05 -5.17
CA THR A 37 10.46 -2.87 -5.68
C THR A 37 11.77 -3.22 -6.40
N SER A 38 12.05 -2.49 -7.48
CA SER A 38 13.28 -2.58 -8.25
C SER A 38 13.92 -1.20 -8.37
N LEU A 39 15.25 -1.17 -8.28
CA LEU A 39 16.02 0.06 -8.45
C LEU A 39 16.40 0.17 -9.93
N VAL A 40 16.05 1.27 -10.57
CA VAL A 40 16.34 1.53 -11.98
C VAL A 40 17.27 2.74 -12.07
N LEU A 41 18.43 2.54 -12.70
CA LEU A 41 19.41 3.57 -12.99
C LEU A 41 19.60 3.68 -14.50
N VAL A 42 19.31 4.86 -15.05
CA VAL A 42 19.54 5.19 -16.45
C VAL A 42 20.81 6.02 -16.54
N THR A 43 21.71 5.62 -17.44
CA THR A 43 23.01 6.25 -17.67
C THR A 43 23.10 6.73 -19.12
N GLY A 44 23.61 7.95 -19.34
CA GLY A 44 23.63 8.58 -20.65
C GLY A 44 24.53 9.81 -20.71
N LEU A 45 24.01 10.93 -21.26
CA LEU A 45 24.55 12.26 -20.95
C LEU A 45 24.24 12.62 -19.49
N ASP A 46 23.00 12.36 -19.09
CA ASP A 46 22.49 12.58 -17.74
C ASP A 46 22.33 11.26 -16.98
N LEU A 47 22.24 11.36 -15.66
CA LEU A 47 21.98 10.25 -14.75
C LEU A 47 20.57 10.39 -14.18
N PHE A 48 19.77 9.33 -14.29
CA PHE A 48 18.44 9.28 -13.71
C PHE A 48 18.26 8.01 -12.90
N TYR A 49 17.80 8.16 -11.67
CA TYR A 49 17.59 7.06 -10.74
C TYR A 49 16.17 7.10 -10.20
N THR A 50 15.50 5.94 -10.20
CA THR A 50 14.16 5.81 -9.65
C THR A 50 13.94 4.42 -9.05
N ARG A 51 12.94 4.31 -8.16
CA ARG A 51 12.46 3.03 -7.64
C ARG A 51 11.12 2.74 -8.31
N VAL A 52 10.97 1.52 -8.81
CA VAL A 52 9.78 1.10 -9.56
C VAL A 52 9.15 -0.09 -8.86
N ALA A 53 7.83 -0.03 -8.67
CA ALA A 53 7.05 -1.13 -8.10
C ALA A 53 6.06 -1.67 -9.16
N PRO A 54 6.46 -2.64 -10.01
CA PRO A 54 5.64 -3.09 -11.14
C PRO A 54 4.32 -3.74 -10.67
N SER A 55 4.32 -4.38 -9.51
CA SER A 55 3.15 -5.07 -8.94
C SER A 55 2.45 -4.27 -7.84
N LYS A 56 2.73 -2.96 -7.74
CA LYS A 56 2.46 -2.12 -6.57
C LYS A 56 3.23 -2.61 -5.33
N THR A 57 3.38 -1.73 -4.34
CA THR A 57 4.11 -2.02 -3.09
C THR A 57 3.27 -2.90 -2.15
N PHE A 58 3.13 -4.18 -2.48
CA PHE A 58 2.31 -5.13 -1.71
C PHE A 58 2.93 -5.54 -0.37
N ASP A 59 4.25 -5.39 -0.25
CA ASP A 59 5.05 -5.65 0.95
C ASP A 59 5.18 -4.41 1.86
N LEU A 60 4.62 -3.27 1.44
CA LEU A 60 4.53 -2.05 2.24
C LEU A 60 3.08 -1.79 2.66
N LEU A 61 2.89 -1.31 3.89
CA LEU A 61 1.60 -0.73 4.27
C LEU A 61 1.37 0.52 3.44
N LYS A 62 0.15 0.70 2.92
CA LYS A 62 -0.15 1.85 2.06
C LYS A 62 0.04 3.16 2.83
N ASP A 63 0.54 4.17 2.13
CA ASP A 63 0.71 5.51 2.68
C ASP A 63 -0.64 6.17 3.07
N ASP A 64 -1.73 5.75 2.42
CA ASP A 64 -3.10 6.24 2.66
C ASP A 64 -3.90 5.39 3.66
N PHE A 65 -3.23 4.54 4.43
CA PHE A 65 -3.91 3.67 5.40
C PHE A 65 -4.54 4.45 6.55
N ASP A 66 -5.84 4.25 6.79
CA ASP A 66 -6.58 4.94 7.85
C ASP A 66 -6.42 4.26 9.22
N TYR A 67 -5.37 4.66 9.93
CA TYR A 67 -5.12 4.20 11.30
C TYR A 67 -6.20 4.69 12.29
N TYR A 68 -6.87 5.81 12.03
CA TYR A 68 -7.88 6.37 12.93
C TYR A 68 -9.13 5.49 12.95
N LEU A 69 -9.58 5.01 11.78
CA LEU A 69 -10.72 4.11 11.69
C LEU A 69 -10.51 2.85 12.55
N ILE A 70 -9.37 2.17 12.39
CA ILE A 70 -9.11 0.92 13.10
C ILE A 70 -9.00 1.16 14.60
N THR A 71 -8.33 2.23 15.02
CA THR A 71 -8.18 2.56 16.44
C THR A 71 -9.51 2.91 17.10
N ILE A 72 -10.38 3.67 16.41
CA ILE A 72 -11.73 4.00 16.90
C ILE A 72 -12.60 2.76 17.01
N VAL A 73 -12.63 1.91 15.98
CA VAL A 73 -13.44 0.68 15.96
C VAL A 73 -13.00 -0.26 17.08
N LEU A 74 -11.68 -0.43 17.27
CA LEU A 74 -11.14 -1.23 18.36
C LEU A 74 -11.55 -0.67 19.73
N GLY A 75 -11.41 0.64 19.94
CA GLY A 75 -11.83 1.32 21.17
C GLY A 75 -13.33 1.14 21.45
N ALA A 76 -14.17 1.31 20.43
CA ALA A 76 -15.62 1.12 20.55
C ALA A 76 -15.98 -0.33 20.92
N LEU A 77 -15.34 -1.32 20.30
CA LEU A 77 -15.52 -2.75 20.61
C LEU A 77 -15.14 -3.08 22.06
N ILE A 78 -14.04 -2.52 22.55
CA ILE A 78 -13.60 -2.69 23.94
C ILE A 78 -14.67 -2.16 24.90
N VAL A 79 -15.12 -0.91 24.71
CA VAL A 79 -16.13 -0.27 25.56
C VAL A 79 -17.46 -1.05 25.52
N ALA A 80 -17.89 -1.47 24.33
CA ALA A 80 -19.11 -2.25 24.14
C ALA A 80 -19.04 -3.60 24.87
N THR A 81 -17.89 -4.29 24.83
CA THR A 81 -17.67 -5.58 25.49
C THR A 81 -17.76 -5.45 27.01
N TYR A 82 -17.07 -4.45 27.59
CA TYR A 82 -17.12 -4.21 29.04
C TYR A 82 -18.52 -3.82 29.51
N SER A 83 -19.18 -2.94 28.77
CA SER A 83 -20.54 -2.51 29.07
C SER A 83 -21.50 -3.70 29.04
N THR A 84 -21.43 -4.52 27.99
CA THR A 84 -22.29 -5.71 27.84
C THR A 84 -22.05 -6.72 28.95
N LYS A 85 -20.79 -7.01 29.31
CA LYS A 85 -20.45 -7.90 30.44
C LYS A 85 -21.05 -7.39 31.75
N TYR A 86 -20.93 -6.09 32.00
CA TYR A 86 -21.50 -5.46 33.19
C TYR A 86 -23.03 -5.59 33.23
N PHE A 87 -23.72 -5.27 32.14
CA PHE A 87 -25.17 -5.42 32.07
C PHE A 87 -25.63 -6.89 32.16
N ALA A 88 -24.91 -7.81 31.53
CA ALA A 88 -25.22 -9.24 31.56
C ALA A 88 -25.07 -9.82 32.97
N SER A 89 -23.98 -9.52 33.67
CA SER A 89 -23.77 -9.98 35.06
C SER A 89 -24.85 -9.47 36.01
N ARG A 90 -25.25 -8.20 35.88
CA ARG A 90 -26.37 -7.63 36.64
C ARG A 90 -27.70 -8.28 36.32
N LYS A 91 -27.97 -8.56 35.04
CA LYS A 91 -29.20 -9.25 34.61
C LYS A 91 -29.28 -10.66 35.18
N MET A 92 -28.18 -11.42 35.13
CA MET A 92 -28.10 -12.77 35.71
C MET A 92 -28.31 -12.75 37.22
N LEU A 93 -27.69 -11.82 37.94
CA LEU A 93 -27.89 -11.68 39.38
C LEU A 93 -29.36 -11.38 39.71
N LYS A 94 -30.00 -10.45 39.00
CA LYS A 94 -31.43 -10.13 39.21
C LYS A 94 -32.36 -11.33 38.94
N LEU A 95 -32.01 -12.19 37.99
CA LEU A 95 -32.76 -13.41 37.69
C LEU A 95 -32.58 -14.49 38.75
N ALA A 96 -31.37 -14.65 39.29
CA ALA A 96 -31.07 -15.66 40.31
C ALA A 96 -31.67 -15.34 41.69
N TRP A 97 -31.97 -14.06 41.96
CA TRP A 97 -32.53 -13.59 43.24
C TRP A 97 -34.05 -13.37 43.18
N LYS A 98 -34.70 -13.96 42.20
CA LYS A 98 -36.16 -14.00 42.06
C LYS A 98 -36.64 -15.42 42.33
#